data_AF-A0A966SXP7-F1
#
_entry.id   AF-A0A966SXP7-F1
#
_cell.length_a   1.000
_cell.length_b   1.000
_cell.length_c   1.000
_cell.angle_alpha   90.00
_cell.angle_beta   90.00
_cell.angle_gamma   90.00
#
_symmetry.space_group_name_H-M   'P 1'
#
loop_
_entity.id
_entity.type
_entity.pdbx_description
1 polymer ?
#
loop_
_entity_poly.entity_id
_entity_poly.type
_entity_poly.pdbx_seq_one_letter_code
_entity_poly.pdbx_strand_id
1 'polypeptide(L)'
;MPDAHRITRYSDVCGGTDEFKRILTEEPLVAESQAGRETLASLLEDGMYMLHRMSGRLAEYEAFREEVRHLLATLDAVVPPDMPEAEREASHIREAVARSDTGLDARTLIHQAEEVRQVANDMEGALRRHQEGAIVLARAYATLRGQRGWPDGLSTEKAGPTLGTDIPAWIPQGWLPPAPHAERIVDQLKSGRASLLSEIELDSYPVGPQGREPIVQFEDGGVMPLRLVRWDEAVQNFHPLGQQPHPRGLKYRPRDAGPDAQPA
;
A
#
# COMPACT_ATOMS: atom_id res chain seq x y z
N MET A 1 -5.84 -18.76 18.69
CA MET A 1 -6.84 -18.24 17.72
C MET A 1 -6.29 -16.91 17.27
N PRO A 2 -6.05 -16.63 15.99
CA PRO A 2 -5.82 -15.24 15.58
C PRO A 2 -7.14 -14.52 15.83
N ASP A 3 -7.08 -13.45 16.64
CA ASP A 3 -8.26 -12.80 17.20
C ASP A 3 -9.27 -12.36 16.15
N ALA A 4 -10.54 -12.57 16.48
CA ALA A 4 -11.68 -12.04 15.76
C ALA A 4 -11.51 -10.54 15.49
N HIS A 5 -12.01 -10.11 14.33
CA HIS A 5 -12.07 -8.73 13.87
C HIS A 5 -12.31 -7.74 15.02
N ARG A 6 -11.32 -6.88 15.29
CA ARG A 6 -11.23 -6.05 16.49
C ARG A 6 -11.26 -4.58 16.15
N ILE A 7 -11.97 -3.81 16.96
CA ILE A 7 -11.89 -2.34 16.96
C ILE A 7 -10.85 -1.93 18.01
N THR A 8 -9.83 -1.19 17.60
CA THR A 8 -8.73 -0.76 18.46
C THR A 8 -9.03 0.56 19.15
N ARG A 9 -8.45 0.73 20.34
CA ARG A 9 -8.59 1.93 21.19
C ARG A 9 -7.77 3.12 20.68
N TYR A 10 -6.72 2.83 19.93
CA TYR A 10 -5.84 3.82 19.32
C TYR A 10 -5.67 3.51 17.83
N SER A 11 -5.35 4.52 17.02
CA SER A 11 -5.00 4.29 15.61
C SER A 11 -3.62 3.67 15.41
N ASP A 12 -2.72 3.78 16.40
CA ASP A 12 -1.36 3.30 16.32
C ASP A 12 -0.93 2.49 17.55
N VAL A 13 0.14 1.70 17.39
CA VAL A 13 0.68 0.86 18.48
C VAL A 13 1.27 1.74 19.58
N CYS A 14 1.87 2.86 19.15
CA CYS A 14 2.59 3.74 20.03
C CYS A 14 1.63 4.38 21.05
N GLY A 15 0.47 4.90 20.64
CA GLY A 15 -0.53 5.51 21.52
C GLY A 15 -1.07 4.55 22.58
N GLY A 16 -1.34 3.29 22.21
CA GLY A 16 -1.74 2.27 23.18
C GLY A 16 -0.63 1.94 24.19
N THR A 17 0.62 1.93 23.73
CA THR A 17 1.80 1.69 24.57
C THR A 17 2.07 2.85 25.53
N ASP A 18 1.90 4.08 25.07
CA ASP A 18 2.02 5.29 25.89
C ASP A 18 1.02 5.27 27.04
N GLU A 19 -0.25 4.95 26.75
CA GLU A 19 -1.29 4.83 27.77
C GLU A 19 -1.03 3.67 28.74
N PHE A 20 -0.54 2.54 28.23
CA PHE A 20 -0.14 1.40 29.05
C PHE A 20 0.92 1.79 30.09
N LYS A 21 2.00 2.48 29.64
CA LYS A 21 3.05 2.99 30.54
C LYS A 21 2.52 4.01 31.53
N ARG A 22 1.64 4.91 31.07
CA ARG A 22 1.04 5.95 31.89
C ARG A 22 0.22 5.36 33.02
N ILE A 23 -0.70 4.43 32.74
CA ILE A 23 -1.54 3.78 33.76
C ILE A 23 -0.67 3.11 34.83
N LEU A 24 0.38 2.39 34.43
CA LEU A 24 1.30 1.74 35.36
C LEU A 24 2.11 2.73 36.22
N THR A 25 2.34 3.94 35.72
CA THR A 25 3.19 4.95 36.39
C THR A 25 2.38 5.92 37.25
N GLU A 26 1.30 6.47 36.71
CA GLU A 26 0.50 7.53 37.34
C GLU A 26 -0.66 6.96 38.17
N GLU A 27 -1.15 5.76 37.83
CA GLU A 27 -2.34 5.15 38.44
C GLU A 27 -2.10 3.70 38.92
N PRO A 28 -1.06 3.42 39.73
CA PRO A 28 -0.68 2.05 40.08
C PRO A 28 -1.79 1.27 40.80
N LEU A 29 -2.58 1.94 41.65
CA LEU A 29 -3.73 1.31 42.33
C LEU A 29 -4.84 0.93 41.34
N VAL A 30 -5.05 1.74 40.30
CA VAL A 30 -6.00 1.41 39.22
C VAL A 30 -5.47 0.23 38.43
N ALA A 31 -4.19 0.24 38.07
CA ALA A 31 -3.52 -0.85 37.36
C ALA A 31 -3.64 -2.20 38.09
N GLU A 32 -3.56 -2.19 39.43
CA GLU A 32 -3.70 -3.39 40.26
C GLU A 32 -5.14 -3.90 40.39
N SER A 33 -6.14 -3.04 40.15
CA SER A 33 -7.55 -3.44 40.15
C SER A 33 -7.87 -4.42 39.02
N GLN A 34 -8.93 -5.22 39.16
CA GLN A 34 -9.38 -6.15 38.12
C GLN A 34 -9.64 -5.44 36.78
N ALA A 35 -10.39 -4.32 36.82
CA ALA A 35 -10.71 -3.53 35.63
C ALA A 35 -9.48 -2.87 34.99
N GLY A 36 -8.49 -2.48 35.80
CA GLY A 36 -7.22 -1.94 35.30
C GLY A 36 -6.37 -3.01 34.60
N ARG A 37 -6.28 -4.22 35.16
CA ARG A 37 -5.59 -5.35 34.51
C ARG A 37 -6.24 -5.73 33.19
N GLU A 38 -7.56 -5.76 33.13
CA GLU A 38 -8.32 -5.99 31.88
C GLU A 38 -8.03 -4.89 30.85
N THR A 39 -7.96 -3.63 31.28
CA THR A 39 -7.61 -2.49 30.43
C THR A 39 -6.18 -2.62 29.86
N LEU A 40 -5.20 -2.95 30.71
CA LEU A 40 -3.81 -3.13 30.29
C LEU A 40 -3.66 -4.32 29.33
N ALA A 41 -4.33 -5.44 29.61
CA ALA A 41 -4.35 -6.60 28.72
C ALA A 41 -4.96 -6.24 27.36
N SER A 42 -6.08 -5.50 27.35
CA SER A 42 -6.73 -5.06 26.12
C SER A 42 -5.84 -4.14 25.27
N LEU A 43 -5.07 -3.22 25.88
CA LEU A 43 -4.10 -2.38 25.16
C LEU A 43 -2.97 -3.20 24.54
N LEU A 44 -2.48 -4.23 25.23
CA LEU A 44 -1.47 -5.12 24.70
C LEU A 44 -2.01 -5.96 23.53
N GLU A 45 -3.22 -6.50 23.67
CA GLU A 45 -3.91 -7.23 22.60
C GLU A 45 -4.14 -6.35 21.36
N ASP A 46 -4.53 -5.09 21.54
CA ASP A 46 -4.64 -4.12 20.44
C ASP A 46 -3.30 -3.97 19.71
N GLY A 47 -2.21 -3.78 20.46
CA GLY A 47 -0.86 -3.66 19.89
C GLY A 47 -0.44 -4.93 19.14
N MET A 48 -0.74 -6.11 19.68
CA MET A 48 -0.47 -7.37 19.00
C MET A 48 -1.32 -7.52 17.73
N TYR A 49 -2.61 -7.17 17.76
CA TYR A 49 -3.49 -7.19 16.60
C TYR A 49 -2.95 -6.30 15.47
N MET A 50 -2.54 -5.08 15.81
CA MET A 50 -1.89 -4.13 14.91
C MET A 50 -0.61 -4.71 14.28
N LEU A 51 0.28 -5.30 15.10
CA LEU A 51 1.49 -5.98 14.62
C LEU A 51 1.20 -7.11 13.63
N HIS A 52 0.16 -7.91 13.87
CA HIS A 52 -0.24 -8.96 12.92
C HIS A 52 -0.71 -8.36 11.58
N ARG A 53 -1.48 -7.27 11.60
CA ARG A 53 -1.87 -6.58 10.34
C ARG A 53 -0.66 -5.98 9.62
N MET A 54 0.28 -5.37 10.34
CA MET A 54 1.52 -4.87 9.76
C MET A 54 2.35 -6.00 9.13
N SER A 55 2.46 -7.14 9.81
CA SER A 55 3.13 -8.33 9.28
C SER A 55 2.44 -8.86 8.02
N GLY A 56 1.10 -8.85 7.97
CA GLY A 56 0.35 -9.23 6.77
C GLY A 56 0.68 -8.33 5.57
N ARG A 57 0.71 -7.02 5.76
CA ARG A 57 1.11 -6.09 4.69
C ARG A 57 2.58 -6.21 4.30
N LEU A 58 3.48 -6.49 5.24
CA LEU A 58 4.86 -6.78 4.90
C LEU A 58 4.94 -7.99 3.96
N ALA A 59 4.18 -9.05 4.25
CA ALA A 59 4.09 -10.21 3.38
C ALA A 59 3.52 -9.86 1.99
N GLU A 60 2.55 -8.94 1.88
CA GLU A 60 2.09 -8.42 0.57
C GLU A 60 3.23 -7.76 -0.22
N TYR A 61 4.06 -6.92 0.43
CA TYR A 61 5.22 -6.29 -0.21
C TYR A 61 6.28 -7.29 -0.62
N GLU A 62 6.53 -8.29 0.22
CA GLU A 62 7.46 -9.38 -0.11
C GLU A 62 6.95 -10.20 -1.29
N ALA A 63 5.66 -10.55 -1.33
CA ALA A 63 5.06 -11.25 -2.46
C ALA A 63 5.17 -10.46 -3.77
N PHE A 64 4.86 -9.15 -3.75
CA PHE A 64 5.05 -8.28 -4.91
C PHE A 64 6.52 -8.24 -5.36
N ARG A 65 7.47 -8.16 -4.43
CA ARG A 65 8.90 -8.23 -4.75
C ARG A 65 9.26 -9.54 -5.47
N GLU A 66 8.73 -10.66 -5.01
CA GLU A 66 8.93 -11.95 -5.67
C GLU A 66 8.31 -11.99 -7.09
N GLU A 67 7.11 -11.44 -7.27
CA GLU A 67 6.47 -11.32 -8.60
C GLU A 67 7.32 -10.48 -9.56
N VAL A 68 7.82 -9.33 -9.11
CA VAL A 68 8.72 -8.47 -9.92
C VAL A 68 9.99 -9.23 -10.29
N ARG A 69 10.58 -9.98 -9.36
CA ARG A 69 11.78 -10.79 -9.63
C ARG A 69 11.51 -11.85 -10.71
N HIS A 70 10.37 -12.54 -10.63
CA HIS A 70 10.00 -13.53 -11.63
C HIS A 70 9.76 -12.91 -13.01
N LEU A 71 9.14 -11.74 -13.06
CA LEU A 71 8.93 -10.99 -14.29
C LEU A 71 10.26 -10.58 -14.91
N LEU A 72 11.19 -10.02 -14.12
CA LEU A 72 12.52 -9.63 -14.61
C LEU A 72 13.27 -10.83 -15.20
N ALA A 73 13.26 -11.99 -14.52
CA ALA A 73 13.87 -13.20 -15.05
C ALA A 73 13.27 -13.65 -16.39
N THR A 74 11.96 -13.42 -16.59
CA THR A 74 11.28 -13.74 -17.85
C THR A 74 11.69 -12.77 -18.97
N LEU A 75 11.85 -11.49 -18.64
CA LEU A 75 12.29 -10.46 -19.59
C LEU A 75 13.77 -10.61 -19.96
N ASP A 76 14.63 -10.96 -19.01
CA ASP A 76 16.06 -11.24 -19.25
C ASP A 76 16.27 -12.44 -20.20
N ALA A 77 15.31 -13.36 -20.27
CA ALA A 77 15.33 -14.49 -21.19
C ALA A 77 14.86 -14.15 -22.62
N VAL A 78 14.46 -12.90 -22.90
CA VAL A 78 14.07 -12.47 -24.24
C VAL A 78 15.31 -12.34 -25.12
N VAL A 79 15.45 -13.27 -26.06
CA VAL A 79 16.53 -13.24 -27.07
C VAL A 79 16.38 -12.00 -27.95
N PRO A 80 17.42 -11.14 -28.04
CA PRO A 80 17.43 -10.00 -28.96
C PRO A 80 17.46 -10.48 -30.43
N PRO A 81 16.74 -9.82 -31.34
CA PRO A 81 16.82 -10.12 -32.78
C PRO A 81 18.22 -9.83 -33.36
N ASP A 82 18.69 -10.66 -34.29
CA ASP A 82 19.99 -10.47 -34.98
C ASP A 82 19.87 -9.39 -36.07
N MET A 83 19.81 -8.13 -35.65
CA MET A 83 19.83 -6.98 -36.55
C MET A 83 21.05 -6.97 -37.49
N PRO A 84 22.28 -7.31 -37.04
CA PRO A 84 23.42 -7.48 -37.93
C PRO A 84 23.19 -8.48 -39.07
N GLU A 85 22.47 -9.59 -38.85
CA GLU A 85 22.09 -10.54 -39.91
C GLU A 85 21.16 -9.93 -40.94
N ALA A 86 20.10 -9.26 -40.49
CA ALA A 86 19.19 -8.55 -41.40
C ALA A 86 19.92 -7.49 -42.23
N GLU A 87 20.86 -6.75 -41.63
CA GLU A 87 21.68 -5.76 -42.33
C GLU A 87 22.61 -6.38 -43.38
N ARG A 88 23.19 -7.55 -43.09
CA ARG A 88 24.01 -8.31 -44.06
C ARG A 88 23.17 -8.75 -45.25
N GLU A 89 22.03 -9.40 -45.02
CA GLU A 89 21.18 -9.89 -46.11
C GLU A 89 20.57 -8.74 -46.93
N ALA A 90 20.14 -7.65 -46.28
CA ALA A 90 19.70 -6.45 -46.98
C ALA A 90 20.82 -5.82 -47.84
N SER A 91 22.07 -5.90 -47.40
CA SER A 91 23.21 -5.41 -48.17
C SER A 91 23.48 -6.29 -49.39
N HIS A 92 23.44 -7.61 -49.25
CA HIS A 92 23.56 -8.54 -50.37
C HIS A 92 22.48 -8.30 -51.44
N ILE A 93 21.22 -8.11 -51.03
CA ILE A 93 20.11 -7.79 -51.93
C ILE A 93 20.39 -6.49 -52.68
N ARG A 94 20.78 -5.42 -51.96
CA ARG A 94 21.07 -4.11 -52.57
C ARG A 94 22.18 -4.20 -53.61
N GLU A 95 23.26 -4.92 -53.31
CA GLU A 95 24.37 -5.08 -54.25
C GLU A 95 23.98 -5.91 -55.48
N ALA A 96 23.20 -6.98 -55.31
CA ALA A 96 22.74 -7.82 -56.41
C ALA A 96 21.81 -7.05 -57.36
N VAL A 97 20.93 -6.20 -56.82
CA VAL A 97 20.06 -5.30 -57.60
C VAL A 97 20.88 -4.24 -58.33
N ALA A 98 21.90 -3.65 -57.69
CA ALA A 98 22.72 -2.61 -58.28
C ALA A 98 23.62 -3.10 -59.43
N ARG A 99 24.04 -4.37 -59.41
CA ARG A 99 24.95 -4.98 -60.39
C ARG A 99 24.25 -5.68 -61.57
N SER A 100 22.92 -5.67 -61.64
CA SER A 100 22.21 -6.51 -62.61
C SER A 100 22.12 -5.88 -64.01
N ASP A 101 23.07 -6.21 -64.88
CA ASP A 101 23.02 -5.87 -66.31
C ASP A 101 22.40 -7.01 -67.15
N THR A 102 22.30 -8.22 -66.60
CA THR A 102 21.88 -9.45 -67.32
C THR A 102 20.70 -10.20 -66.68
N GLY A 103 19.99 -9.56 -65.75
CA GLY A 103 18.84 -10.14 -65.02
C GLY A 103 19.17 -10.51 -63.56
N LEU A 104 18.11 -10.68 -62.75
CA LEU A 104 18.20 -10.95 -61.31
C LEU A 104 17.99 -12.44 -61.00
N ASP A 105 18.80 -13.00 -60.09
CA ASP A 105 18.52 -14.30 -59.50
C ASP A 105 17.41 -14.17 -58.45
N ALA A 106 16.16 -14.22 -58.93
CA ALA A 106 14.98 -14.07 -58.09
C ALA A 106 14.93 -15.07 -56.94
N ARG A 107 15.44 -16.30 -57.11
CA ARG A 107 15.38 -17.34 -56.07
C ARG A 107 16.25 -16.97 -54.88
N THR A 108 17.49 -16.54 -55.14
CA THR A 108 18.41 -16.12 -54.09
C THR A 108 17.89 -14.86 -53.39
N LEU A 109 17.44 -13.86 -54.14
CA LEU A 109 16.92 -12.61 -53.56
C LEU A 109 15.69 -12.83 -52.69
N ILE A 110 14.78 -13.72 -53.09
CA ILE A 110 13.62 -14.08 -52.27
C ILE A 110 14.10 -14.73 -50.98
N HIS A 111 15.02 -15.69 -51.03
CA HIS A 111 15.56 -16.31 -49.81
C HIS A 111 16.16 -15.27 -48.86
N GLN A 112 16.97 -14.35 -49.35
CA GLN A 112 17.58 -13.31 -48.51
C GLN A 112 16.53 -12.36 -47.91
N ALA A 113 15.49 -12.02 -48.67
CA ALA A 113 14.39 -11.20 -48.16
C ALA A 113 13.60 -11.93 -47.06
N GLU A 114 13.49 -13.25 -47.16
CA GLU A 114 12.86 -14.09 -46.14
C GLU A 114 13.67 -14.15 -44.84
N GLU A 115 15.01 -14.15 -44.92
CA GLU A 115 15.86 -14.02 -43.72
C GLU A 115 15.64 -12.67 -43.02
N VAL A 116 15.56 -11.56 -43.79
CA VAL A 116 15.20 -10.25 -43.22
C VAL A 116 13.81 -10.27 -42.58
N ARG A 117 12.84 -10.93 -43.21
CA ARG A 117 11.49 -11.11 -42.68
C ARG A 117 11.50 -11.91 -41.37
N GLN A 118 12.36 -12.92 -41.25
CA GLN A 118 12.50 -13.70 -40.03
C GLN A 118 12.99 -12.83 -38.87
N VAL A 119 14.03 -12.00 -39.07
CA VAL A 119 14.50 -11.05 -38.04
C VAL A 119 13.40 -10.05 -37.65
N ALA A 120 12.60 -9.59 -38.61
CA ALA A 120 11.46 -8.71 -38.33
C ALA A 120 10.38 -9.39 -37.46
N ASN A 121 10.07 -10.67 -37.72
CA ASN A 121 9.16 -11.45 -36.90
C ASN A 121 9.71 -11.63 -35.48
N ASP A 122 11.01 -11.90 -35.35
CA ASP A 122 11.68 -12.06 -34.05
C ASP A 122 11.67 -10.74 -33.27
N MET A 123 11.86 -9.61 -33.94
CA MET A 123 11.72 -8.26 -33.39
C MET A 123 10.31 -8.00 -32.86
N GLU A 124 9.28 -8.31 -33.64
CA GLU A 124 7.90 -8.19 -33.19
C GLU A 124 7.65 -9.04 -31.94
N GLY A 125 8.16 -10.27 -31.93
CA GLY A 125 8.07 -11.18 -30.78
C GLY A 125 8.78 -10.64 -29.53
N ALA A 126 9.96 -10.06 -29.68
CA ALA A 126 10.69 -9.44 -28.58
C ALA A 126 9.96 -8.21 -28.02
N LEU A 127 9.48 -7.31 -28.89
CA LEU A 127 8.71 -6.13 -28.50
C LEU A 127 7.43 -6.51 -27.74
N ARG A 128 6.69 -7.49 -28.25
CA ARG A 128 5.46 -7.98 -27.61
C ARG A 128 5.72 -8.52 -26.21
N ARG A 129 6.76 -9.33 -26.02
CA ARG A 129 7.12 -9.87 -24.69
C ARG A 129 7.44 -8.77 -23.67
N HIS A 130 8.14 -7.72 -24.09
CA HIS A 130 8.40 -6.56 -23.22
C HIS A 130 7.14 -5.78 -22.87
N GLN A 131 6.26 -5.56 -23.86
CA GLN A 131 4.97 -4.92 -23.64
C GLN A 131 4.10 -5.71 -22.64
N GLU A 132 4.00 -7.02 -22.82
CA GLU A 132 3.28 -7.91 -21.91
C GLU A 132 3.86 -7.84 -20.49
N GLY A 133 5.18 -7.81 -20.35
CA GLY A 133 5.84 -7.63 -19.07
C GLY A 133 5.47 -6.32 -18.37
N ALA A 134 5.45 -5.20 -19.10
CA ALA A 134 5.02 -3.91 -18.55
C ALA A 134 3.55 -3.94 -18.08
N ILE A 135 2.67 -4.62 -18.82
CA ILE A 135 1.26 -4.80 -18.44
C ILE A 135 1.15 -5.63 -17.15
N VAL A 136 1.91 -6.73 -17.03
CA VAL A 136 1.93 -7.57 -15.83
C VAL A 136 2.41 -6.78 -14.61
N LEU A 137 3.50 -6.01 -14.76
CA LEU A 137 3.99 -5.14 -13.68
C LEU A 137 2.94 -4.12 -13.23
N ALA A 138 2.28 -3.46 -14.19
CA ALA A 138 1.24 -2.48 -13.87
C ALA A 138 0.07 -3.11 -13.11
N ARG A 139 -0.34 -4.34 -13.47
CA ARG A 139 -1.38 -5.09 -12.75
C ARG A 139 -0.93 -5.47 -11.35
N ALA A 140 0.28 -6.02 -11.19
CA ALA A 140 0.83 -6.37 -9.89
C ALA A 140 0.90 -5.15 -8.96
N TYR A 141 1.33 -4.00 -9.49
CA TYR A 141 1.35 -2.74 -8.76
C TYR A 141 -0.06 -2.27 -8.37
N ALA A 142 -1.03 -2.33 -9.29
CA ALA A 142 -2.41 -1.94 -9.01
C ALA A 142 -3.04 -2.82 -7.91
N THR A 143 -2.79 -4.14 -7.95
CA THR A 143 -3.20 -5.08 -6.91
C THR A 143 -2.56 -4.75 -5.58
N LEU A 144 -1.24 -4.52 -5.55
CA LEU A 144 -0.54 -4.16 -4.34
C LEU A 144 -1.03 -2.83 -3.79
N ARG A 145 -1.25 -1.81 -4.61
CA ARG A 145 -1.73 -0.51 -4.12
C ARG A 145 -3.14 -0.64 -3.52
N GLY A 146 -4.02 -1.42 -4.16
CA GLY A 146 -5.41 -1.57 -3.74
C GLY A 146 -6.12 -0.21 -3.64
N GLN A 147 -6.86 0.01 -2.55
CA GLN A 147 -7.55 1.28 -2.26
C GLN A 147 -6.67 2.32 -1.54
N ARG A 148 -5.37 2.04 -1.36
CA ARG A 148 -4.47 2.94 -0.63
C ARG A 148 -4.17 4.17 -1.49
N GLY A 149 -4.36 5.36 -0.91
CA GLY A 149 -4.05 6.65 -1.53
C GLY A 149 -2.55 6.94 -1.58
N TRP A 150 -1.75 6.01 -2.11
CA TRP A 150 -0.31 6.25 -2.28
C TRP A 150 -0.11 7.46 -3.18
N PRO A 151 0.74 8.43 -2.80
CA PRO A 151 1.10 9.51 -3.72
C PRO A 151 1.72 8.86 -4.96
N ASP A 152 1.27 9.26 -6.15
CA ASP A 152 1.60 8.60 -7.42
C ASP A 152 3.09 8.75 -7.83
N GLY A 153 3.97 9.15 -6.91
CA GLY A 153 5.40 9.43 -7.13
C GLY A 153 5.68 10.63 -8.04
N LEU A 154 4.65 11.15 -8.71
CA LEU A 154 4.69 12.30 -9.62
C LEU A 154 4.38 13.63 -8.91
N SER A 155 3.80 13.58 -7.71
CA SER A 155 3.54 14.77 -6.90
C SER A 155 4.64 14.94 -5.84
N THR A 156 5.43 15.98 -5.99
CA THR A 156 6.45 16.42 -5.01
C THR A 156 5.88 17.38 -3.96
N GLU A 157 4.57 17.66 -4.01
CA GLU A 157 3.95 18.52 -3.03
C GLU A 157 3.68 17.73 -1.75
N LYS A 158 4.42 18.07 -0.69
CA LYS A 158 3.99 17.75 0.68
C LYS A 158 2.59 18.32 0.83
N ALA A 159 1.58 17.46 0.87
CA ALA A 159 0.21 17.86 1.16
C ALA A 159 0.19 18.52 2.55
N GLY A 160 0.26 19.85 2.57
CA GLY A 160 -0.13 20.65 3.71
C GLY A 160 -1.63 20.48 3.95
N PRO A 161 -2.13 20.81 5.14
CA PRO A 161 -3.55 20.72 5.45
C PRO A 161 -4.29 21.69 4.55
N THR A 162 -4.88 21.17 3.47
CA THR A 162 -5.61 21.96 2.50
C THR A 162 -6.99 21.35 2.39
N LEU A 163 -7.91 21.86 3.20
CA LEU A 163 -9.33 21.81 2.88
C LEU A 163 -9.55 22.69 1.65
N GLY A 164 -9.38 22.09 0.49
CA GLY A 164 -10.37 22.31 -0.56
C GLY A 164 -11.62 21.52 -0.17
N THR A 165 -12.79 22.09 -0.42
CA THR A 165 -14.14 21.48 -0.33
C THR A 165 -14.34 20.19 -1.14
N ASP A 166 -13.28 19.57 -1.65
CA ASP A 166 -13.29 18.36 -2.45
C ASP A 166 -12.91 17.15 -1.57
N ILE A 167 -13.90 16.67 -0.82
CA ILE A 167 -13.86 15.31 -0.28
C ILE A 167 -14.05 14.35 -1.46
N PRO A 168 -13.08 13.47 -1.77
CA PRO A 168 -13.21 12.54 -2.88
C PRO A 168 -14.48 11.70 -2.80
N ALA A 169 -15.12 11.44 -3.94
CA ALA A 169 -16.40 10.71 -4.01
C ALA A 169 -16.35 9.28 -3.43
N TRP A 170 -15.16 8.68 -3.35
CA TRP A 170 -14.96 7.35 -2.75
C TRP A 170 -14.99 7.38 -1.22
N ILE A 171 -14.87 8.55 -0.58
CA ILE A 171 -15.03 8.70 0.86
C ILE A 171 -16.53 8.87 1.17
N PRO A 172 -17.13 7.98 1.98
CA PRO A 172 -18.56 8.01 2.25
C PRO A 172 -18.91 9.14 3.23
N GLN A 173 -19.21 10.33 2.70
CA GLN A 173 -19.39 11.57 3.46
C GLN A 173 -20.42 11.47 4.59
N GLY A 174 -21.51 10.71 4.40
CA GLY A 174 -22.54 10.50 5.43
C GLY A 174 -22.08 9.75 6.68
N TRP A 175 -20.89 9.13 6.63
CA TRP A 175 -20.28 8.41 7.75
C TRP A 175 -19.10 9.15 8.37
N LEU A 176 -18.76 10.35 7.88
CA LEU A 176 -17.68 11.13 8.45
C LEU A 176 -18.00 11.54 9.89
N PRO A 177 -17.00 11.56 10.79
CA PRO A 177 -17.18 12.11 12.13
C PRO A 177 -17.46 13.63 12.02
N PRO A 178 -17.96 14.28 13.09
CA PRO A 178 -18.11 15.73 13.08
C PRO A 178 -16.74 16.45 13.00
N ALA A 179 -16.74 17.70 12.54
CA ALA A 179 -15.59 18.58 12.63
C ALA A 179 -15.13 18.73 14.10
N PRO A 180 -13.81 18.83 14.39
CA PRO A 180 -12.69 18.94 13.46
C PRO A 180 -12.08 17.58 13.03
N HIS A 181 -12.72 16.46 13.37
CA HIS A 181 -12.16 15.13 13.17
C HIS A 181 -12.29 14.67 11.71
N ALA A 182 -13.33 15.15 11.01
CA ALA A 182 -13.61 14.85 9.61
C ALA A 182 -12.42 15.26 8.72
N GLU A 183 -11.94 16.47 8.94
CA GLU A 183 -10.87 17.09 8.18
C GLU A 183 -9.57 16.29 8.36
N ARG A 184 -9.24 15.97 9.62
CA ARG A 184 -8.05 15.20 9.96
C ARG A 184 -8.08 13.80 9.34
N ILE A 185 -9.20 13.08 9.40
CA ILE A 185 -9.27 11.71 8.87
C ILE A 185 -9.29 11.69 7.33
N VAL A 186 -9.95 12.67 6.70
CA VAL A 186 -9.93 12.83 5.24
C VAL A 186 -8.51 13.07 4.73
N ASP A 187 -7.72 13.88 5.43
CA ASP A 187 -6.31 14.10 5.06
C ASP A 187 -5.48 12.81 5.11
N GLN A 188 -5.69 11.96 6.13
CA GLN A 188 -4.99 10.66 6.25
C GLN A 188 -5.41 9.67 5.15
N LEU A 189 -6.70 9.65 4.82
CA LEU A 189 -7.26 8.84 3.74
C LEU A 189 -6.71 9.27 2.38
N LYS A 190 -6.63 10.59 2.12
CA LYS A 190 -6.04 11.14 0.88
C LYS A 190 -4.56 10.86 0.76
N SER A 191 -3.82 10.89 1.87
CA SER A 191 -2.37 10.62 1.86
C SER A 191 -2.01 9.13 1.91
N GLY A 192 -2.99 8.23 1.98
CA GLY A 192 -2.76 6.78 2.10
C GLY A 192 -2.22 6.31 3.45
N ARG A 193 -2.18 7.20 4.46
CA ARG A 193 -1.81 6.87 5.85
C ARG A 193 -2.96 6.23 6.62
N ALA A 194 -4.16 6.26 6.04
CA ALA A 194 -5.28 5.43 6.38
C ALA A 194 -5.97 4.93 5.10
N SER A 195 -6.70 3.83 5.19
CA SER A 195 -7.55 3.31 4.11
C SER A 195 -8.87 2.82 4.67
N LEU A 196 -9.92 2.80 3.84
CA LEU A 196 -11.14 2.09 4.17
C LEU A 196 -10.92 0.60 3.94
N LEU A 197 -11.49 -0.24 4.80
CA LEU A 197 -11.51 -1.68 4.56
C LEU A 197 -12.34 -1.99 3.30
N SER A 198 -11.87 -2.96 2.52
CA SER A 198 -12.62 -3.46 1.36
C SER A 198 -13.92 -4.15 1.80
N GLU A 199 -14.88 -4.33 0.88
CA GLU A 199 -16.15 -5.01 1.20
C GLU A 199 -15.93 -6.44 1.75
N ILE A 200 -14.96 -7.16 1.20
CA ILE A 200 -14.57 -8.51 1.65
C ILE A 200 -14.02 -8.48 3.07
N GLU A 201 -13.19 -7.48 3.39
CA GLU A 201 -12.72 -7.30 4.76
C GLU A 201 -13.85 -6.86 5.69
N LEU A 202 -14.78 -6.02 5.24
CA LEU A 202 -15.93 -5.59 6.05
C LEU A 202 -16.88 -6.74 6.36
N ASP A 203 -17.04 -7.72 5.47
CA ASP A 203 -17.87 -8.93 5.70
C ASP A 203 -17.47 -9.70 6.95
N SER A 204 -16.21 -9.59 7.32
CA SER A 204 -15.64 -10.29 8.46
C SER A 204 -15.88 -9.57 9.80
N TYR A 205 -16.30 -8.30 9.77
CA TYR A 205 -16.70 -7.54 10.96
C TYR A 205 -18.19 -7.71 11.26
N PRO A 206 -18.58 -7.65 12.55
CA PRO A 206 -19.99 -7.68 12.92
C PRO A 206 -20.73 -6.48 12.33
N VAL A 207 -21.98 -6.70 11.89
CA VAL A 207 -22.85 -5.63 11.42
C VAL A 207 -23.23 -4.74 12.59
N GLY A 208 -22.92 -3.44 12.47
CA GLY A 208 -23.23 -2.46 13.50
C GLY A 208 -24.74 -2.16 13.60
N PRO A 209 -25.16 -1.42 14.63
CA PRO A 209 -26.57 -1.07 14.84
C PRO A 209 -27.17 -0.20 13.71
N GLN A 210 -26.32 0.42 12.88
CA GLN A 210 -26.70 1.24 11.73
C GLN A 210 -26.44 0.52 10.39
N GLY A 211 -26.23 -0.79 10.42
CA GLY A 211 -25.85 -1.59 9.27
C GLY A 211 -24.33 -1.71 9.11
N ARG A 212 -23.89 -1.97 7.87
CA ARG A 212 -22.48 -2.10 7.52
C ARG A 212 -21.84 -0.73 7.40
N GLU A 213 -21.25 -0.27 8.51
CA GLU A 213 -20.53 0.99 8.55
C GLU A 213 -19.12 0.87 7.95
N PRO A 214 -18.62 1.92 7.26
CA PRO A 214 -17.24 1.95 6.79
C PRO A 214 -16.26 1.91 7.97
N ILE A 215 -15.26 1.05 7.87
CA ILE A 215 -14.21 0.89 8.86
C ILE A 215 -12.90 1.43 8.28
N VAL A 216 -12.22 2.25 9.06
CA VAL A 216 -10.90 2.79 8.71
C VAL A 216 -9.83 1.89 9.30
N GLN A 217 -8.85 1.55 8.49
CA GLN A 217 -7.57 0.99 8.92
C GLN A 217 -6.48 2.08 8.82
N PHE A 218 -5.69 2.22 9.88
CA PHE A 218 -4.55 3.14 9.94
C PHE A 218 -3.23 2.46 9.55
N GLU A 219 -2.19 3.27 9.35
CA GLU A 219 -0.85 2.82 8.98
C GLU A 219 -0.29 1.78 9.94
N ASP A 220 -0.52 1.86 11.24
CA ASP A 220 -0.02 0.86 12.19
C ASP A 220 -0.93 -0.38 12.30
N GLY A 221 -2.02 -0.43 11.52
CA GLY A 221 -3.00 -1.50 11.57
C GLY A 221 -4.09 -1.31 12.62
N GLY A 222 -4.16 -0.15 13.28
CA GLY A 222 -5.31 0.22 14.09
C GLY A 222 -6.58 0.27 13.24
N VAL A 223 -7.72 -0.13 13.81
CA VAL A 223 -8.98 -0.26 13.08
C VAL A 223 -10.11 0.33 13.90
N MET A 224 -10.89 1.25 13.33
CA MET A 224 -12.10 1.76 13.97
C MET A 224 -13.15 2.22 12.97
N PRO A 225 -14.45 2.21 13.35
CA PRO A 225 -15.50 2.70 12.45
C PRO A 225 -15.34 4.19 12.15
N LEU A 226 -15.50 4.58 10.89
CA LEU A 226 -15.21 5.94 10.41
C LEU A 226 -15.94 7.02 11.23
N ARG A 227 -17.22 6.82 11.53
CA ARG A 227 -18.02 7.78 12.32
C ARG A 227 -17.54 7.96 13.76
N LEU A 228 -16.83 6.97 14.30
CA LEU A 228 -16.34 6.96 15.67
C LEU A 228 -14.94 7.55 15.78
N VAL A 229 -14.23 7.78 14.67
CA VAL A 229 -12.88 8.36 14.67
C VAL A 229 -12.91 9.74 15.33
N ARG A 230 -12.07 9.95 16.34
CA ARG A 230 -11.84 11.23 17.02
C ARG A 230 -10.36 11.53 17.02
N TRP A 231 -10.01 12.76 16.65
CA TRP A 231 -8.67 13.30 16.75
C TRP A 231 -8.50 14.02 18.09
N ASP A 232 -7.43 13.71 18.80
CA ASP A 232 -7.03 14.40 20.02
C ASP A 232 -5.71 15.15 19.78
N GLU A 233 -5.74 16.48 19.97
CA GLU A 233 -4.57 17.35 19.74
C GLU A 233 -3.48 17.17 20.81
N ALA A 234 -3.83 16.76 22.04
CA ALA A 234 -2.86 16.63 23.12
C ALA A 234 -1.96 15.41 22.93
N VAL A 235 -2.53 14.31 22.43
CA VAL A 235 -1.77 13.09 22.10
C VAL A 235 -1.42 12.96 20.62
N GLN A 236 -1.90 13.90 19.78
CA GLN A 236 -1.69 13.96 18.33
C GLN A 236 -2.04 12.64 17.63
N ASN A 237 -3.19 12.07 17.99
CA ASN A 237 -3.55 10.72 17.54
C ASN A 237 -5.06 10.53 17.41
N PHE A 238 -5.48 9.47 16.69
CA PHE A 238 -6.89 9.08 16.63
C PHE A 238 -7.26 8.03 17.69
N HIS A 239 -8.49 8.12 18.15
CA HIS A 239 -9.12 7.22 19.11
C HIS A 239 -10.63 7.10 18.79
N PRO A 240 -11.33 6.05 19.25
CA PRO A 240 -12.77 5.96 19.07
C PRO A 240 -13.52 6.86 20.06
N LEU A 241 -14.68 7.35 19.64
CA LEU A 241 -15.63 8.08 20.49
C LEU A 241 -15.93 7.30 21.77
N GLY A 242 -15.83 7.98 22.92
CA GLY A 242 -16.07 7.39 24.24
C GLY A 242 -14.82 6.81 24.91
N GLN A 243 -13.68 6.78 24.22
CA GLN A 243 -12.39 6.37 24.79
C GLN A 243 -11.39 7.51 24.66
N GLN A 244 -11.59 8.57 25.42
CA GLN A 244 -10.72 9.74 25.36
C GLN A 244 -9.33 9.38 25.92
N PRO A 245 -8.26 9.59 25.14
CA PRO A 245 -6.91 9.34 25.61
C PRO A 245 -6.53 10.34 26.69
N HIS A 246 -5.65 9.94 27.60
CA HIS A 246 -5.18 10.86 28.61
C HIS A 246 -4.23 11.89 27.97
N PRO A 247 -4.38 13.21 28.23
CA PRO A 247 -3.61 14.26 27.55
C PRO A 247 -2.10 14.20 27.81
N ARG A 248 -1.68 13.47 28.86
CA ARG A 248 -0.27 13.23 29.20
C ARG A 248 0.31 11.99 28.55
N GLY A 249 -0.46 11.21 27.78
CA GLY A 249 0.00 9.96 27.16
C GLY A 249 1.31 10.15 26.40
N LEU A 250 1.39 11.19 25.56
CA LEU A 250 2.57 11.47 24.72
C LEU A 250 3.88 11.65 25.52
N LYS A 251 3.80 12.05 26.80
CA LYS A 251 4.97 12.15 27.68
C LYS A 251 5.64 10.78 27.88
N TYR A 252 4.90 9.68 27.72
CA TYR A 252 5.37 8.30 27.85
C TYR A 252 5.88 7.67 26.55
N ARG A 253 5.92 8.43 25.46
CA ARG A 253 6.50 8.00 24.18
C ARG A 253 7.96 7.52 24.28
N PRO A 254 8.86 8.19 25.04
CA PRO A 254 10.23 7.73 25.20
C PRO A 254 10.29 6.29 25.73
N ARG A 255 11.25 5.51 25.25
CA ARG A 255 11.37 4.07 25.59
C ARG A 255 11.59 3.85 27.08
N ASP A 256 12.31 4.75 27.71
CA ASP A 256 12.72 4.74 29.11
C ASP A 256 11.69 5.36 30.07
N ALA A 257 10.69 6.10 29.57
CA ALA A 257 9.64 6.68 30.40
C ALA A 257 8.84 5.60 31.17
N GLY A 258 8.72 5.77 32.49
CA GLY A 258 8.03 4.81 33.35
C GLY A 258 8.13 5.16 34.84
N PRO A 259 7.85 4.20 35.74
CA PRO A 259 7.88 4.42 37.19
C PRO A 259 9.22 4.94 37.71
N ASP A 260 10.33 4.44 37.14
CA ASP A 260 11.70 4.76 37.58
C ASP A 260 12.32 5.97 36.87
N ALA A 261 11.71 6.43 35.78
CA ALA A 261 12.15 7.57 34.98
C ALA A 261 10.91 8.38 34.57
N GLN A 262 10.61 9.39 35.41
CA GLN A 262 9.45 10.24 35.17
C GLN A 262 9.57 10.92 33.80
N PRO A 263 8.48 10.94 33.03
CA PRO A 263 8.52 11.51 31.71
C PRO A 263 8.65 13.04 31.80
N ALA A 264 9.50 13.61 30.93
CA ALA A 264 9.70 15.06 30.82
C ALA A 264 8.39 15.82 30.51
#